data_AF-A0A381FGE9-F1
#
_entry.id   AF-A0A381FGE9-F1
#
_cell.length_a   1.000
_cell.length_b   1.000
_cell.length_c   1.000
_cell.angle_alpha   90.00
_cell.angle_beta   90.00
_cell.angle_gamma   90.00
#
_symmetry.space_group_name_H-M   'P 1'
#
loop_
_entity.id
_entity.type
_entity.pdbx_description
1 polymer ?
#
loop_
_entity_poly.entity_id
_entity_poly.type
_entity_poly.pdbx_seq_one_letter_code
_entity_poly.pdbx_strand_id
1 'polypeptide(L)'
;MKKFFVLTFTFCTWIYFFSQNTYAFFGSFNWDKNTEGIYVYKLDIITGNLSKITTVRGILNPSFLTISPNGKYIFACTESKTENGGSVSSFEFKPKDESLTFINSEKKRW
;
A
#
# COMPACT_ATOMS: atom_id res chain seq x y z
N MET A 1 -4.24 30.74 -36.51
CA MET A 1 -3.76 29.35 -36.73
C MET A 1 -2.58 28.99 -35.82
N LYS A 2 -1.45 29.73 -35.80
CA LYS A 2 -0.30 29.42 -34.91
C LYS A 2 -0.62 29.38 -33.40
N LYS A 3 -1.44 30.32 -32.89
CA LYS A 3 -1.84 30.36 -31.47
C LYS A 3 -2.72 29.16 -31.04
N PHE A 4 -3.47 28.57 -31.97
CA PHE A 4 -4.34 27.42 -31.70
C PHE A 4 -3.50 26.13 -31.54
N PHE A 5 -2.43 25.99 -32.34
CA PHE A 5 -1.47 24.89 -32.27
C PHE A 5 -0.66 24.88 -30.96
N VAL A 6 -0.31 26.06 -30.44
CA VAL A 6 0.39 26.18 -29.15
C VAL A 6 -0.51 25.77 -27.99
N LEU A 7 -1.80 26.13 -28.05
CA LEU A 7 -2.77 25.82 -27.01
C LEU A 7 -3.05 24.31 -26.89
N THR A 8 -3.19 23.61 -28.02
CA THR A 8 -3.37 22.15 -28.04
C THR A 8 -2.11 21.41 -27.60
N PHE A 9 -0.92 21.91 -27.92
CA PHE A 9 0.33 21.29 -27.48
C PHE A 9 0.50 21.37 -25.94
N THR A 10 0.20 22.53 -25.34
CA THR A 10 0.22 22.69 -23.87
C THR A 10 -0.82 21.83 -23.16
N PHE A 11 -2.00 21.65 -23.77
CA PHE A 11 -3.06 20.80 -23.22
C PHE A 11 -2.65 19.32 -23.20
N CYS A 12 -2.05 18.82 -24.29
CA CYS A 12 -1.54 17.45 -24.36
C CYS A 12 -0.42 17.18 -23.34
N THR A 13 0.48 18.13 -23.09
CA THR A 13 1.54 17.94 -22.08
C THR A 13 0.99 17.82 -20.66
N TRP A 14 -0.12 18.49 -20.33
CA TRP A 14 -0.75 18.39 -19.00
C TRP A 14 -1.32 17.01 -18.71
N ILE A 15 -1.90 16.33 -19.72
CA ILE A 15 -2.51 15.00 -19.53
C ILE A 15 -1.46 13.94 -19.16
N TYR A 16 -0.24 14.06 -19.68
CA TYR A 16 0.87 13.17 -19.31
C TYR A 16 1.39 13.38 -17.89
N PHE A 17 1.19 14.56 -17.30
CA PHE A 17 1.63 14.85 -15.92
C PHE A 17 0.69 14.27 -14.85
N PHE A 18 -0.53 13.86 -15.21
CA PHE A 18 -1.51 13.30 -14.27
C PHE A 18 -1.47 11.76 -14.18
N SER A 19 -0.36 11.11 -14.52
CA SER A 19 -0.20 9.68 -14.23
C SER A 19 -0.03 9.47 -12.72
N GLN A 20 -1.06 8.93 -12.06
CA GLN A 20 -1.00 8.52 -10.66
C GLN A 20 -0.75 7.02 -10.61
N ASN A 21 0.28 6.61 -9.86
CA ASN A 21 0.48 5.20 -9.55
C ASN A 21 -0.64 4.72 -8.63
N THR A 22 -1.33 3.64 -9.02
CA THR A 22 -2.31 2.96 -8.17
C THR A 22 -1.63 1.77 -7.49
N TYR A 23 -1.83 1.64 -6.18
CA TYR A 23 -1.27 0.54 -5.39
C TYR A 23 -2.39 -0.28 -4.75
N ALA A 24 -2.16 -1.59 -4.66
CA ALA A 24 -3.03 -2.54 -3.99
C ALA A 24 -2.28 -3.14 -2.79
N PHE A 25 -2.96 -3.22 -1.66
CA PHE A 25 -2.42 -3.71 -0.39
C PHE A 25 -3.18 -4.97 0.03
N PHE A 26 -2.45 -6.04 0.31
CA PHE A 26 -3.03 -7.33 0.65
C PHE A 26 -2.53 -7.77 2.02
N GLY A 27 -3.48 -8.10 2.89
CA GLY A 27 -3.22 -8.88 4.09
C GLY A 27 -3.25 -10.39 3.78
N SER A 28 -2.67 -11.20 4.65
CA SER A 28 -2.65 -12.66 4.49
C SER A 28 -2.79 -13.38 5.82
N PHE A 29 -3.07 -14.68 5.72
CA PHE A 29 -2.90 -15.62 6.82
C PHE A 29 -1.50 -16.22 6.72
N ASN A 30 -0.78 -16.26 7.84
CA ASN A 30 0.54 -16.88 7.94
C ASN A 30 0.75 -17.52 9.32
N TRP A 31 1.39 -18.68 9.34
CA TRP A 31 1.71 -19.40 10.59
C TRP A 31 3.12 -19.08 11.12
N ASP A 32 3.97 -18.47 10.29
CA ASP A 32 5.32 -18.05 10.65
C ASP A 32 5.51 -16.57 10.35
N LYS A 33 5.83 -15.79 11.40
CA LYS A 33 6.05 -14.34 11.29
C LYS A 33 7.25 -13.98 10.42
N ASN A 34 8.17 -14.92 10.15
CA ASN A 34 9.32 -14.69 9.28
C ASN A 34 8.96 -14.79 7.79
N THR A 35 7.74 -15.26 7.47
CA THR A 35 7.19 -15.26 6.11
C THR A 35 6.53 -13.92 5.78
N GLU A 36 6.29 -13.70 4.49
CA GLU A 36 5.62 -12.51 3.99
C GLU A 36 4.15 -12.47 4.48
N GLY A 37 3.76 -11.37 5.14
CA GLY A 37 2.42 -11.20 5.71
C GLY A 37 1.60 -10.09 5.06
N ILE A 38 2.22 -8.94 4.75
CA ILE A 38 1.57 -7.88 3.98
C ILE A 38 2.29 -7.77 2.64
N TYR A 39 1.51 -7.57 1.59
CA TYR A 39 2.02 -7.44 0.24
C TYR A 39 1.54 -6.13 -0.37
N VAL A 40 2.42 -5.46 -1.10
CA VAL A 40 2.09 -4.25 -1.85
C VAL A 40 2.41 -4.50 -3.31
N TYR A 41 1.42 -4.22 -4.16
CA TYR A 41 1.53 -4.33 -5.59
C TYR A 41 1.22 -2.99 -6.23
N LYS A 42 1.83 -2.74 -7.38
CA LYS A 42 1.40 -1.69 -8.31
C LYS A 42 0.35 -2.28 -9.24
N LEU A 43 -0.79 -1.60 -9.34
CA LEU A 43 -1.88 -1.95 -10.24
C LEU A 43 -1.78 -1.14 -11.52
N ASP A 44 -1.64 -1.83 -12.64
CA ASP A 44 -1.89 -1.24 -13.94
C ASP A 44 -3.41 -1.16 -14.17
N ILE A 45 -3.96 0.05 -14.07
CA ILE A 45 -5.40 0.31 -14.28
C ILE A 45 -5.83 0.14 -15.75
N ILE A 46 -4.85 0.15 -16.66
CA ILE A 46 -4.83 -0.36 -18.03
C ILE A 46 -5.42 -1.76 -18.23
N THR A 47 -4.59 -2.68 -17.75
CA THR A 47 -4.62 -4.10 -18.08
C THR A 47 -5.15 -4.95 -16.93
N GLY A 48 -5.23 -4.38 -15.72
CA GLY A 48 -5.51 -5.09 -14.48
C GLY A 48 -4.31 -5.83 -13.91
N ASN A 49 -3.13 -5.74 -14.54
CA ASN A 49 -1.94 -6.46 -14.09
C ASN A 49 -1.42 -5.93 -12.75
N LEU A 50 -0.99 -6.84 -11.89
CA LEU A 50 -0.37 -6.55 -10.60
C LEU A 50 1.13 -6.86 -10.66
N SER A 51 1.96 -5.87 -10.32
CA SER A 51 3.41 -6.04 -10.17
C SER A 51 3.79 -5.89 -8.69
N LYS A 52 4.39 -6.93 -8.09
CA LYS A 52 4.79 -6.89 -6.68
C LYS A 52 5.90 -5.85 -6.49
N ILE A 53 5.74 -4.94 -5.51
CA ILE A 53 6.76 -3.92 -5.20
C ILE A 53 7.45 -4.17 -3.87
N THR A 54 6.70 -4.49 -2.81
CA THR A 54 7.28 -4.73 -1.49
C THR A 54 6.41 -5.65 -0.64
N THR A 55 6.98 -6.11 0.47
CA THR A 55 6.32 -6.98 1.43
C THR A 55 6.80 -6.66 2.85
N VAL A 56 5.96 -6.96 3.83
CA VAL A 56 6.30 -6.88 5.25
C VAL A 56 6.29 -8.27 5.86
N ARG A 57 7.35 -8.55 6.62
CA ARG A 57 7.51 -9.70 7.52
C ARG A 57 7.44 -9.21 8.97
N GLY A 58 7.47 -10.12 9.93
CA GLY A 58 7.44 -9.81 11.36
C GLY A 58 6.04 -9.55 11.92
N ILE A 59 4.99 -9.85 11.14
CA ILE A 59 3.58 -9.74 11.52
C ILE A 59 2.88 -11.08 11.29
N LEU A 60 2.07 -11.50 12.27
CA LEU A 60 1.26 -12.71 12.18
C LEU A 60 -0.18 -12.37 11.80
N ASN A 61 -0.76 -13.22 10.94
CA ASN A 61 -2.14 -13.17 10.47
C ASN A 61 -2.67 -11.73 10.29
N PRO A 62 -2.03 -10.89 9.45
CA PRO A 62 -2.57 -9.58 9.08
C PRO A 62 -3.82 -9.74 8.21
N SER A 63 -4.92 -10.25 8.76
CA SER A 63 -6.10 -10.65 7.99
C SER A 63 -6.95 -9.48 7.50
N PHE A 64 -6.77 -8.30 8.09
CA PHE A 64 -7.37 -7.06 7.61
C PHE A 64 -6.38 -5.90 7.73
N LEU A 65 -6.47 -4.99 6.77
CA LEU A 65 -5.76 -3.72 6.78
C LEU A 65 -6.65 -2.59 6.25
N THR A 66 -6.32 -1.36 6.65
CA THR A 66 -6.91 -0.15 6.10
C THR A 66 -5.83 0.89 5.85
N ILE A 67 -6.15 1.86 4.99
CA ILE A 67 -5.24 2.92 4.56
C ILE A 67 -5.81 4.24 5.05
N SER A 68 -4.97 5.10 5.60
CA SER A 68 -5.35 6.47 5.96
C SER A 68 -5.85 7.25 4.73
N PRO A 69 -6.75 8.24 4.88
CA PRO A 69 -7.32 8.98 3.74
C PRO A 69 -6.30 9.65 2.82
N ASN A 70 -5.11 10.01 3.33
CA ASN A 70 -4.04 10.62 2.54
C ASN A 70 -3.09 9.59 1.89
N GLY A 71 -3.39 8.28 2.00
CA GLY A 71 -2.59 7.19 1.42
C GLY A 71 -1.24 6.93 2.09
N LYS A 72 -0.92 7.64 3.18
CA LYS A 72 0.43 7.62 3.77
C LYS A 72 0.64 6.52 4.81
N TYR A 73 -0.41 6.13 5.53
CA TYR A 73 -0.32 5.19 6.64
C TYR A 73 -1.21 3.97 6.42
N ILE A 74 -0.69 2.79 6.73
CA ILE A 74 -1.40 1.52 6.68
C ILE A 74 -1.53 1.02 8.11
N PHE A 75 -2.73 0.55 8.46
CA PHE A 75 -3.01 -0.07 9.74
C PHE A 75 -3.46 -1.50 9.50
N ALA A 76 -2.74 -2.48 10.06
CA ALA A 76 -3.05 -3.90 9.91
C ALA A 76 -3.29 -4.54 11.27
N CYS A 77 -4.34 -5.35 11.40
CA CYS A 77 -4.61 -6.08 12.63
C CYS A 77 -4.04 -7.50 12.58
N THR A 78 -3.46 -7.95 13.70
CA THR A 78 -3.18 -9.38 13.93
C THR A 78 -4.39 -9.98 14.62
N GLU A 79 -4.89 -11.10 14.10
CA GLU A 79 -6.06 -11.77 14.66
C GLU A 79 -5.94 -12.06 16.17
N SER A 80 -7.02 -11.81 16.90
CA SER A 80 -7.07 -11.98 18.36
C SER A 80 -6.99 -13.43 18.82
N LYS A 81 -7.31 -14.39 17.94
CA LYS A 81 -7.20 -15.83 18.21
C LYS A 81 -5.79 -16.39 17.93
N THR A 82 -4.91 -15.59 17.34
CA THR A 82 -3.49 -15.96 17.22
C THR A 82 -2.86 -15.96 18.61
N GLU A 83 -2.02 -16.96 18.92
CA GLU A 83 -1.28 -17.01 20.18
C GLU A 83 -0.46 -15.72 20.36
N ASN A 84 -0.60 -15.06 21.51
CA ASN A 84 0.00 -13.73 21.78
C ASN A 84 -0.38 -12.64 20.75
N GLY A 85 -1.47 -12.86 19.99
CA GLY A 85 -2.00 -11.96 18.98
C GLY A 85 -2.93 -10.89 19.54
N GLY A 86 -3.80 -10.36 18.69
CA GLY A 86 -4.68 -9.24 19.05
C GLY A 86 -3.89 -7.94 19.17
N SER A 87 -3.42 -7.42 18.05
CA SER A 87 -2.71 -6.14 17.98
C SER A 87 -3.07 -5.37 16.72
N VAL A 88 -2.81 -4.07 16.71
CA VAL A 88 -2.83 -3.24 15.51
C VAL A 88 -1.43 -2.68 15.29
N SER A 89 -0.87 -2.95 14.13
CA SER A 89 0.43 -2.43 13.70
C SER A 89 0.22 -1.33 12.67
N SER A 90 1.04 -0.28 12.76
CA SER A 90 1.02 0.85 11.82
C SER A 90 2.30 0.93 10.99
N PHE A 91 2.15 1.34 9.74
CA PHE A 91 3.23 1.42 8.76
C PHE A 91 3.11 2.71 7.95
N GLU A 92 4.24 3.30 7.56
CA GLU A 92 4.31 4.41 6.61
C GLU A 92 4.60 3.87 5.21
N PHE A 93 3.72 4.16 4.25
CA PHE A 93 3.97 3.88 2.83
C PHE A 93 4.65 5.08 2.17
N LYS A 94 5.75 4.79 1.47
CA LYS A 94 6.55 5.77 0.74
C LYS A 94 6.48 5.46 -0.75
N PRO A 95 5.54 6.06 -1.51
CA PRO A 95 5.33 5.76 -2.92
C PRO A 95 6.55 6.01 -3.81
N LYS A 96 7.44 6.94 -3.42
CA LYS A 96 8.67 7.25 -4.15
C LYS A 96 9.72 6.14 -4.05
N ASP A 97 9.77 5.49 -2.90
CA ASP A 97 10.72 4.43 -2.59
C ASP A 97 10.09 3.04 -2.75
N GLU A 98 8.80 3.00 -3.14
CA GLU A 98 7.95 1.81 -3.22
C GLU A 98 8.07 0.90 -1.97
N SER A 99 8.18 1.54 -0.79
CA SER A 99 8.49 0.86 0.47
C SER A 99 7.42 1.07 1.54
N LEU A 100 7.34 0.12 2.47
CA LEU A 100 6.45 0.14 3.63
C LEU A 100 7.29 0.02 4.91
N THR A 101 7.32 1.06 5.72
CA THR A 101 8.17 1.16 6.92
C THR A 101 7.33 0.95 8.18
N PHE A 102 7.73 0.03 9.06
CA PHE A 102 7.07 -0.16 10.36
C PHE A 102 7.22 1.08 11.25
N ILE A 103 6.14 1.48 11.93
CA ILE A 103 6.13 2.60 12.89
C ILE A 103 6.02 2.05 14.31
N ASN A 104 4.89 1.44 14.65
CA ASN A 104 4.66 0.84 15.97
C ASN A 104 3.60 -0.29 15.91
N SER A 105 3.42 -0.97 17.05
CA SER A 105 2.36 -1.94 17.25
C SER A 105 1.75 -1.77 18.65
N GLU A 106 0.44 -1.64 18.71
CA GLU A 106 -0.31 -1.61 19.97
C GLU A 106 -1.04 -2.92 20.16
N LYS A 107 -0.79 -3.59 21.29
CA LYS A 107 -1.48 -4.82 21.67
C LYS A 107 -2.80 -4.50 22.37
N LYS A 108 -3.75 -5.43 22.28
CA LYS A 108 -4.91 -5.53 23.16
C LYS A 108 -4.46 -5.39 24.62
N ARG A 109 -5.14 -4.53 25.39
CA ARG A 109 -4.76 -4.13 26.76
C ARG A 109 -5.60 -4.76 27.89
N TRP A 110 -6.46 -5.73 27.58
CA TRP A 110 -7.41 -6.31 28.54
C TRP A 110 -7.34 -7.83 28.56
#